data_AF-A0A963U9Y3-F1
#
_entry.id   AF-A0A963U9Y3-F1
#
_cell.length_a   1.000
_cell.length_b   1.000
_cell.length_c   1.000
_cell.angle_alpha   90.00
_cell.angle_beta   90.00
_cell.angle_gamma   90.00
#
_symmetry.space_group_name_H-M   'P 1'
#
loop_
_entity.id
_entity.type
_entity.pdbx_description
1 polymer ?
#
loop_
_entity_poly.entity_id
_entity_poly.type
_entity_poly.pdbx_seq_one_letter_code
_entity_poly.pdbx_strand_id
1 'polypeptide(L)'
;DEKEDLDRGRFPSGIAFHPREELLKVEEKFRDISGVSVILYVQTCAAEKRRRRKRGTFPDPDRRVFINTDVCEGCGDCGVQSNCVSIVPVETELGRKRAIDQSSCNKDFSCLNGFCPSFVTLEGAKVKKAATAALDLPDLAEPALPAIAGTHNVVITGVGGTGVVTVGAVLAMAAHLDGKAAGMMEMAGLAQKGGAVHIHLRLAERPQDINAIRVAVGEADCVIGGDLVVTAGAKTLGLMRQGRTGAVVNSHEIITGEFTRNREFRLPSGQMRLALEARLKDRAAFFDATDLAAKLLGDAIYSNMLVLGAAWQKGLVPVSLAAIRAAIEMNGAAVAGNLRAFDIGRWAVAHPEQAAEITAEDDPKALTLQEKIDFRANRLAAYQDRAYADRFRALVDRAPEPLKEAVAKGYHHLLAYKDEYEVARLHLETADKAKAEFDGDLRMTFHLAPPVLGGKGPDGRPRKRAFGPWVLTLFGVLARMKGLRGTVLDPFGWLPERRVERALIAQYEADMAEVLPLVAPPTEGAVRALAELPLAIRGFGPVKDAAVEKAARQRAELLAAIRAGGTPQAQAAE
;
A
#
# COMPACT_ATOMS: atom_id res chain seq x y z
N ASP A 1 12.25 21.38 8.68
CA ASP A 1 12.15 20.59 7.44
C ASP A 1 12.69 21.47 6.32
N GLU A 2 13.58 20.98 5.45
CA GLU A 2 14.25 21.79 4.41
C GLU A 2 13.28 22.41 3.40
N LYS A 3 12.05 21.90 3.34
CA LYS A 3 10.99 22.41 2.47
C LYS A 3 10.25 23.59 3.09
N GLU A 4 10.52 23.92 4.36
CA GLU A 4 9.98 25.10 5.02
C GLU A 4 10.94 26.27 4.83
N ASP A 5 10.41 27.38 4.35
CA ASP A 5 11.16 28.62 4.24
C ASP A 5 11.15 29.33 5.60
N LEU A 6 12.19 29.08 6.40
CA LEU A 6 12.36 29.70 7.71
C LEU A 6 13.29 30.90 7.63
N ASP A 7 12.73 32.07 7.91
CA ASP A 7 13.49 33.29 8.12
C ASP A 7 14.34 33.19 9.39
N ARG A 8 15.62 32.85 9.21
CA ARG A 8 16.59 32.68 10.30
C ARG A 8 16.81 33.97 11.09
N GLY A 9 16.54 35.14 10.51
CA GLY A 9 16.68 36.44 11.18
C GLY A 9 15.65 36.67 12.29
N ARG A 10 14.57 35.87 12.32
CA ARG A 10 13.56 35.91 13.39
C ARG A 10 13.94 35.14 14.65
N PHE A 11 15.04 34.40 14.62
CA PHE A 11 15.50 33.59 15.74
C PHE A 11 16.69 34.23 16.45
N PRO A 12 16.80 34.10 17.79
CA PRO A 12 17.95 34.59 18.55
C PRO A 12 19.31 34.15 17.97
N SER A 13 20.29 35.05 18.01
CA SER A 13 21.66 34.75 17.63
C SER A 13 22.26 33.67 18.54
N GLY A 14 22.76 32.57 17.94
CA GLY A 14 23.37 31.44 18.66
C GLY A 14 22.55 30.15 18.66
N ILE A 15 21.32 30.15 18.13
CA ILE A 15 20.53 28.92 17.93
C ILE A 15 21.11 28.11 16.78
N ALA A 16 21.42 26.84 17.03
CA ALA A 16 21.84 25.90 16.00
C ALA A 16 20.64 25.42 15.16
N PHE A 17 20.80 25.40 13.85
CA PHE A 17 19.81 24.88 12.91
C PHE A 17 20.34 23.58 12.31
N HIS A 18 19.56 22.51 12.47
CA HIS A 18 19.90 21.20 11.95
C HIS A 18 18.82 20.73 10.96
N PRO A 19 19.18 20.06 9.85
CA PRO A 19 18.21 19.42 8.98
C PRO A 19 17.55 18.24 9.69
N ARG A 20 16.38 17.81 9.20
CA ARG A 20 15.58 16.73 9.81
C ARG A 20 16.37 15.42 9.95
N GLU A 21 17.26 15.14 9.00
CA GLU A 21 18.08 13.92 8.99
C GLU A 21 19.08 13.83 10.15
N GLU A 22 19.39 14.94 10.81
CA GLU A 22 20.27 14.99 11.98
C GLU A 22 19.51 14.90 13.31
N LEU A 23 18.18 14.75 13.32
CA LEU A 23 17.37 14.79 14.54
C LEU A 23 17.91 13.84 15.63
N LEU A 24 18.17 12.58 15.29
CA LEU A 24 18.69 11.61 16.26
C LEU A 24 20.05 12.02 16.82
N LYS A 25 20.95 12.58 15.99
CA LYS A 25 22.25 13.08 16.45
C LYS A 25 22.10 14.28 17.40
N VAL A 26 21.12 15.15 17.12
CA VAL A 26 20.79 16.28 18.00
C VAL A 26 20.23 15.77 19.33
N GLU A 27 19.30 14.81 19.30
CA GLU A 27 18.73 14.18 20.49
C GLU A 27 19.80 13.47 21.34
N GLU A 28 20.69 12.70 20.70
CA GLU A 28 21.84 12.04 21.37
C GLU A 28 22.78 13.08 22.01
N LYS A 29 23.12 14.14 21.27
CA LYS A 29 23.96 15.22 21.81
C LYS A 29 23.27 15.92 23.00
N PHE A 30 21.97 16.16 22.91
CA PHE A 30 21.22 16.89 23.93
C PHE A 30 20.99 16.05 25.19
N ARG A 31 20.90 14.72 25.05
CA ARG A 31 20.83 13.78 26.18
C ARG A 31 21.99 13.96 27.15
N ASP A 32 23.17 14.30 26.64
CA ASP A 32 24.39 14.40 27.43
C ASP A 32 24.64 15.84 27.98
N ILE A 33 23.73 16.79 27.71
CA ILE A 33 23.80 18.17 28.22
C ILE A 33 23.08 18.25 29.57
N SER A 34 23.77 18.76 30.59
CA SER A 34 23.16 19.00 31.91
C SER A 34 22.17 20.17 31.88
N GLY A 35 21.00 20.01 32.50
CA GLY A 35 19.95 21.03 32.58
C GLY A 35 18.75 20.73 31.67
N VAL A 36 18.01 21.77 31.30
CA VAL A 36 16.84 21.66 30.40
C VAL A 36 17.24 22.02 28.99
N SER A 37 17.16 21.06 28.06
CA SER A 37 17.34 21.29 26.63
C SER A 37 15.99 21.39 25.92
N VAL A 38 15.86 22.29 24.95
CA VAL A 38 14.64 22.45 24.12
C VAL A 38 14.98 22.24 22.66
N ILE A 39 14.22 21.37 21.99
CA ILE A 39 14.30 21.16 20.53
C ILE A 39 13.04 21.75 19.90
N LEU A 40 13.20 22.77 19.06
CA LEU A 40 12.11 23.33 18.27
C LEU A 40 12.00 22.56 16.95
N TYR A 41 11.07 21.60 16.90
CA TYR A 41 10.86 20.78 15.70
C TYR A 41 9.86 21.44 14.74
N VAL A 42 10.37 22.00 13.63
CA VAL A 42 9.54 22.68 12.63
C VAL A 42 9.30 21.79 11.41
N GLN A 43 8.08 21.24 11.32
CA GLN A 43 7.63 20.43 10.18
C GLN A 43 6.13 20.62 9.95
N THR A 44 5.73 21.07 8.76
CA THR A 44 4.32 21.07 8.37
C THR A 44 3.84 19.63 8.17
N CYS A 45 2.66 19.29 8.72
CA CYS A 45 2.08 17.98 8.50
C CYS A 45 1.74 17.76 7.02
N ALA A 46 1.68 16.51 6.58
CA ALA A 46 1.49 16.21 5.16
C ALA A 46 0.16 16.71 4.60
N ALA A 47 -0.92 16.69 5.39
CA ALA A 47 -2.23 17.20 4.97
C ALA A 47 -2.16 18.70 4.64
N GLU A 48 -1.51 19.49 5.51
CA GLU A 48 -1.33 20.92 5.30
C GLU A 48 -0.38 21.20 4.13
N LYS A 49 0.68 20.39 3.93
CA LYS A 49 1.52 20.48 2.71
C LYS A 49 0.70 20.27 1.43
N ARG A 50 -0.19 19.26 1.37
CA ARG A 50 -1.08 19.08 0.20
C ARG A 50 -1.99 20.27 0.01
N ARG A 51 -2.60 20.77 1.09
CA ARG A 51 -3.50 21.93 1.04
C ARG A 51 -2.78 23.16 0.51
N ARG A 52 -1.59 23.46 1.01
CA ARG A 52 -0.78 24.60 0.55
C ARG A 52 -0.30 24.44 -0.89
N ARG A 53 0.10 23.24 -1.33
CA ARG A 53 0.43 22.96 -2.74
C ARG A 53 -0.77 23.20 -3.66
N LYS A 54 -1.97 22.74 -3.28
CA LYS A 54 -3.20 23.03 -4.03
C LYS A 54 -3.50 24.53 -4.13
N ARG A 55 -3.09 25.31 -3.12
CA ARG A 55 -3.23 26.77 -3.08
C ARG A 55 -2.04 27.52 -3.71
N GLY A 56 -1.03 26.81 -4.21
CA GLY A 56 0.20 27.41 -4.74
C GLY A 56 1.12 28.05 -3.67
N THR A 57 0.87 27.84 -2.38
CA THR A 57 1.64 28.44 -1.27
C THR A 57 2.70 27.51 -0.67
N PHE A 58 3.02 26.42 -1.36
CA PHE A 58 4.09 25.49 -0.96
C PHE A 58 4.72 24.84 -2.19
N PRO A 59 6.05 24.57 -2.18
CA PRO A 59 6.71 23.97 -3.33
C PRO A 59 6.10 22.63 -3.73
N ASP A 60 5.76 22.50 -5.02
CA ASP A 60 5.40 21.23 -5.64
C ASP A 60 6.53 20.75 -6.55
N PRO A 61 7.43 19.89 -6.06
CA PRO A 61 8.56 19.43 -6.86
C PRO A 61 8.06 18.60 -8.05
N ASP A 62 8.61 18.87 -9.23
CA ASP A 62 8.42 18.05 -10.44
C ASP A 62 9.28 16.78 -10.36
N ARG A 63 8.98 15.97 -9.34
CA ARG A 63 9.67 14.73 -9.05
C ARG A 63 8.71 13.74 -8.44
N ARG A 64 8.63 12.54 -9.02
CA ARG A 64 7.86 11.41 -8.53
C ARG A 64 8.76 10.22 -8.24
N VAL A 65 8.35 9.37 -7.31
CA VAL A 65 9.04 8.11 -7.01
C VAL A 65 8.28 6.99 -7.69
N PHE A 66 9.01 6.18 -8.43
CA PHE A 66 8.54 4.96 -9.06
C PHE A 66 9.34 3.78 -8.50
N ILE A 67 8.67 2.64 -8.32
CA ILE A 67 9.30 1.40 -7.88
C ILE A 67 9.18 0.39 -9.02
N ASN A 68 10.31 -0.07 -9.55
CA ASN A 68 10.28 -1.22 -10.47
C ASN A 68 9.98 -2.49 -9.66
N THR A 69 8.77 -3.02 -9.82
CA THR A 69 8.26 -4.18 -9.09
C THR A 69 9.08 -5.45 -9.33
N ASP A 70 9.72 -5.59 -10.49
CA ASP A 70 10.54 -6.77 -10.79
C ASP A 70 11.89 -6.77 -10.07
N VAL A 71 12.41 -5.57 -9.76
CA VAL A 71 13.61 -5.39 -8.94
C VAL A 71 13.26 -5.41 -7.46
N CYS A 72 12.03 -5.01 -7.10
CA CYS A 72 11.59 -4.99 -5.71
C CYS A 72 11.58 -6.42 -5.12
N GLU A 73 12.17 -6.57 -3.94
CA GLU A 73 12.13 -7.82 -3.18
C GLU A 73 10.99 -7.84 -2.15
N GLY A 74 10.15 -6.81 -2.07
CA GLY A 74 9.05 -6.76 -1.10
C GLY A 74 9.53 -6.74 0.36
N CYS A 75 10.76 -6.29 0.63
CA CYS A 75 11.38 -6.38 1.96
C CYS A 75 10.76 -5.45 3.02
N GLY A 76 10.10 -4.37 2.59
CA GLY A 76 9.44 -3.42 3.49
C GLY A 76 10.36 -2.37 4.12
N ASP A 77 11.67 -2.38 3.86
CA ASP A 77 12.63 -1.40 4.43
C ASP A 77 12.22 0.04 4.10
N CYS A 78 11.71 0.29 2.88
CA CYS A 78 11.16 1.60 2.51
C CYS A 78 9.98 2.06 3.39
N GLY A 79 9.14 1.14 3.85
CA GLY A 79 8.04 1.40 4.78
C GLY A 79 8.58 1.74 6.18
N VAL A 80 9.53 0.95 6.67
CA VAL A 80 10.19 1.18 7.96
C VAL A 80 10.87 2.55 8.02
N GLN A 81 11.62 2.92 6.97
CA GLN A 81 12.36 4.19 6.91
C GLN A 81 11.46 5.43 6.75
N SER A 82 10.26 5.28 6.18
CA SER A 82 9.41 6.43 5.82
C SER A 82 8.11 6.53 6.59
N ASN A 83 7.66 5.44 7.22
CA ASN A 83 6.30 5.27 7.74
C ASN A 83 5.22 5.72 6.74
N CYS A 84 5.45 5.45 5.44
CA CYS A 84 4.63 6.01 4.37
C CYS A 84 3.50 5.05 3.97
N VAL A 85 2.26 5.48 4.20
CA VAL A 85 1.04 4.78 3.76
C VAL A 85 0.79 4.83 2.26
N SER A 86 1.56 5.62 1.50
CA SER A 86 1.51 5.63 0.03
C SER A 86 2.40 4.57 -0.62
N ILE A 87 3.11 3.76 0.17
CA ILE A 87 3.82 2.58 -0.32
C ILE A 87 2.83 1.41 -0.25
N VAL A 88 2.38 0.94 -1.41
CA VAL A 88 1.32 -0.07 -1.53
C VAL A 88 1.86 -1.45 -1.88
N PRO A 89 1.26 -2.56 -1.40
CA PRO A 89 1.60 -3.88 -1.91
C PRO A 89 1.13 -4.01 -3.36
N VAL A 90 1.85 -4.80 -4.14
CA VAL A 90 1.38 -5.28 -5.44
C VAL A 90 1.62 -6.78 -5.46
N GLU A 91 0.58 -7.58 -5.61
CA GLU A 91 0.72 -9.03 -5.73
C GLU A 91 1.26 -9.36 -7.13
N THR A 92 2.21 -10.30 -7.18
CA THR A 92 2.79 -10.79 -8.43
C THR A 92 3.03 -12.28 -8.30
N GLU A 93 3.24 -12.98 -9.42
CA GLU A 93 3.62 -14.40 -9.41
C GLU A 93 4.95 -14.65 -8.65
N LEU A 94 5.82 -13.63 -8.52
CA LEU A 94 7.05 -13.68 -7.74
C LEU A 94 6.88 -13.22 -6.29
N GLY A 95 5.64 -13.20 -5.80
CA GLY A 95 5.26 -12.76 -4.47
C GLY A 95 4.98 -11.27 -4.36
N ARG A 96 4.60 -10.83 -3.16
CA ARG A 96 4.23 -9.46 -2.83
C ARG A 96 5.38 -8.47 -3.04
N LYS A 97 5.17 -7.47 -3.90
CA LYS A 97 6.08 -6.37 -4.22
C LYS A 97 5.57 -5.05 -3.65
N ARG A 98 6.21 -3.93 -4.01
CA ARG A 98 5.83 -2.58 -3.57
C ARG A 98 5.66 -1.66 -4.77
N ALA A 99 4.69 -0.77 -4.70
CA ALA A 99 4.51 0.36 -5.60
C ALA A 99 4.27 1.64 -4.79
N ILE A 100 4.25 2.79 -5.48
CA ILE A 100 3.87 4.06 -4.89
C ILE A 100 2.50 4.44 -5.43
N ASP A 101 1.52 4.59 -4.54
CA ASP A 101 0.25 5.23 -4.91
C ASP A 101 0.51 6.71 -5.20
N GLN A 102 0.40 7.09 -6.47
CA GLN A 102 0.69 8.44 -6.96
C GLN A 102 -0.37 9.47 -6.58
N SER A 103 -1.61 9.03 -6.31
CA SER A 103 -2.71 9.90 -5.88
C SER A 103 -2.55 10.29 -4.42
N SER A 104 -2.06 9.37 -3.57
CA SER A 104 -1.77 9.68 -2.16
C SER A 104 -0.32 10.12 -1.89
N CYS A 105 0.59 10.03 -2.86
CA CYS A 105 1.97 10.42 -2.63
C CYS A 105 2.10 11.91 -2.24
N ASN A 106 2.76 12.18 -1.11
CA ASN A 106 3.01 13.53 -0.61
C ASN A 106 4.33 14.13 -1.09
N LYS A 107 5.05 13.48 -2.01
CA LYS A 107 6.38 13.93 -2.48
C LYS A 107 7.32 14.26 -1.30
N ASP A 108 7.29 13.43 -0.26
CA ASP A 108 8.20 13.58 0.90
C ASP A 108 9.58 13.00 0.60
N PHE A 109 9.62 11.94 -0.22
CA PHE A 109 10.81 11.22 -0.68
C PHE A 109 11.59 10.45 0.39
N SER A 110 11.15 10.45 1.65
CA SER A 110 11.74 9.65 2.73
C SER A 110 11.76 8.13 2.46
N CYS A 111 10.88 7.63 1.58
CA CYS A 111 10.94 6.23 1.12
C CYS A 111 12.26 5.89 0.40
N LEU A 112 12.94 6.89 -0.19
CA LEU A 112 14.25 6.72 -0.82
C LEU A 112 15.35 6.41 0.19
N ASN A 113 15.15 6.63 1.49
CA ASN A 113 16.09 6.21 2.53
C ASN A 113 16.10 4.67 2.69
N GLY A 114 15.09 3.98 2.16
CA GLY A 114 15.11 2.53 2.04
C GLY A 114 16.27 2.04 1.16
N PHE A 115 16.97 1.01 1.62
CA PHE A 115 18.08 0.38 0.92
C PHE A 115 17.54 -0.58 -0.16
N CYS A 116 17.14 -0.01 -1.29
CA CYS A 116 16.54 -0.75 -2.39
C CYS A 116 16.94 -0.13 -3.75
N PRO A 117 17.51 -0.92 -4.68
CA PRO A 117 17.86 -0.46 -6.01
C PRO A 117 16.63 -0.27 -6.91
N SER A 118 15.45 -0.78 -6.52
CA SER A 118 14.22 -0.67 -7.31
C SER A 118 13.70 0.77 -7.49
N PHE A 119 14.23 1.73 -6.72
CA PHE A 119 13.76 3.10 -6.72
C PHE A 119 14.29 3.88 -7.93
N VAL A 120 13.36 4.46 -8.68
CA VAL A 120 13.63 5.41 -9.74
C VAL A 120 12.86 6.69 -9.43
N THR A 121 13.50 7.85 -9.58
CA THR A 121 12.77 9.12 -9.56
C THR A 121 12.61 9.67 -10.95
N LEU A 122 11.41 10.16 -11.23
CA LEU A 122 11.00 10.67 -12.53
C LEU A 122 10.73 12.17 -12.43
N GLU A 123 11.38 12.96 -13.28
CA GLU A 123 11.05 14.37 -13.52
C GLU A 123 10.23 14.47 -14.83
N GLY A 124 9.39 15.50 -14.97
CA GLY A 124 8.47 15.64 -16.10
C GLY A 124 7.26 14.68 -16.08
N ALA A 125 7.10 13.91 -15.00
CA ALA A 125 6.14 12.82 -14.89
C ALA A 125 4.74 13.30 -14.48
N LYS A 126 3.80 13.24 -15.42
CA LYS A 126 2.37 13.47 -15.19
C LYS A 126 1.68 12.12 -15.05
N VAL A 127 0.96 11.88 -13.96
CA VAL A 127 0.23 10.62 -13.75
C VAL A 127 -0.77 10.48 -14.90
N LYS A 128 -0.72 9.37 -15.64
CA LYS A 128 -1.74 9.07 -16.63
C LYS A 128 -3.07 8.94 -15.90
N LYS A 129 -4.08 9.64 -16.40
CA LYS A 129 -5.44 9.30 -16.01
C LYS A 129 -5.74 7.97 -16.69
N ALA A 130 -6.29 7.02 -15.93
CA ALA A 130 -6.80 5.79 -16.53
C ALA A 130 -7.73 6.17 -17.69
N ALA A 131 -7.66 5.42 -18.79
CA ALA A 131 -8.64 5.57 -19.86
C ALA A 131 -10.01 5.31 -19.22
N THR A 132 -10.81 6.37 -19.09
CA THR A 132 -12.10 6.27 -18.43
C THR A 132 -12.97 5.36 -19.28
N ALA A 133 -13.43 4.24 -18.73
CA ALA A 133 -14.43 3.46 -19.44
C ALA A 133 -15.64 4.39 -19.67
N ALA A 134 -16.04 4.52 -20.93
CA ALA A 134 -17.17 5.36 -21.28
C ALA A 134 -18.43 4.69 -20.71
N LEU A 135 -18.86 5.16 -19.55
CA LEU A 135 -20.11 4.74 -18.93
C LEU A 135 -21.17 5.79 -19.28
N ASP A 136 -22.20 5.42 -20.03
CA ASP A 136 -23.39 6.24 -20.09
C ASP A 136 -24.29 5.87 -18.91
N LEU A 137 -24.71 6.85 -18.12
CA LEU A 137 -25.52 6.57 -16.93
C LEU A 137 -26.99 6.57 -17.34
N PRO A 138 -27.74 5.49 -17.04
CA PRO A 138 -29.17 5.48 -17.29
C PRO A 138 -29.88 6.48 -16.35
N ASP A 139 -31.12 6.82 -16.68
CA ASP A 139 -31.99 7.55 -15.75
C ASP A 139 -32.25 6.70 -14.51
N LEU A 140 -31.83 7.21 -13.36
CA LEU A 140 -31.96 6.54 -12.07
C LEU A 140 -33.20 7.07 -11.33
N ALA A 141 -34.06 6.16 -10.88
CA ALA A 141 -35.21 6.50 -10.05
C ALA A 141 -34.79 7.27 -8.78
N GLU A 142 -35.56 8.27 -8.39
CA GLU A 142 -35.36 8.95 -7.11
C GLU A 142 -35.84 8.06 -5.96
N PRO A 143 -35.01 7.83 -4.93
CA PRO A 143 -35.41 7.04 -3.78
C PRO A 143 -36.37 7.81 -2.88
N ALA A 144 -37.19 7.08 -2.13
CA ALA A 144 -37.92 7.68 -1.01
C ALA A 144 -36.91 8.12 0.07
N LEU A 145 -36.87 9.42 0.35
CA LEU A 145 -35.98 9.98 1.37
C LEU A 145 -36.55 9.70 2.77
N PRO A 146 -35.70 9.41 3.77
CA PRO A 146 -36.15 9.18 5.13
C PRO A 146 -36.68 10.48 5.75
N ALA A 147 -37.80 10.39 6.46
CA ALA A 147 -38.31 11.50 7.26
C ALA A 147 -37.48 11.66 8.54
N ILE A 148 -37.20 12.89 8.94
CA ILE A 148 -36.47 13.16 10.19
C ILE A 148 -37.46 13.17 11.37
N ALA A 149 -37.35 12.16 12.24
CA ALA A 149 -38.05 12.13 13.52
C ALA A 149 -37.10 12.57 14.64
N GLY A 150 -37.11 13.87 14.96
CA GLY A 150 -36.16 14.49 15.90
C GLY A 150 -34.80 14.73 15.23
N THR A 151 -33.90 13.74 15.28
CA THR A 151 -32.60 13.81 14.60
C THR A 151 -32.35 12.58 13.74
N HIS A 152 -31.83 12.77 12.53
CA HIS A 152 -31.27 11.72 11.69
C HIS A 152 -29.75 11.73 11.78
N ASN A 153 -29.17 10.64 12.28
CA ASN A 153 -27.78 10.57 12.65
C ASN A 153 -26.95 9.87 11.56
N VAL A 154 -26.11 10.63 10.88
CA VAL A 154 -25.17 10.14 9.88
C VAL A 154 -23.78 10.02 10.51
N VAL A 155 -23.16 8.86 10.36
CA VAL A 155 -21.76 8.63 10.74
C VAL A 155 -20.96 8.41 9.46
N ILE A 156 -19.99 9.27 9.20
CA ILE A 156 -19.09 9.12 8.04
C ILE A 156 -17.75 8.64 8.57
N THR A 157 -17.30 7.50 8.07
CA THR A 157 -16.04 6.88 8.49
C THR A 157 -15.04 6.91 7.36
N GLY A 158 -13.77 7.03 7.71
CA GLY A 158 -12.73 6.59 6.79
C GLY A 158 -11.33 6.94 7.29
N VAL A 159 -10.33 6.73 6.44
CA VAL A 159 -8.94 7.10 6.73
C VAL A 159 -8.68 8.58 6.46
N GLY A 160 -7.94 9.23 7.37
CA GLY A 160 -7.53 10.63 7.23
C GLY A 160 -6.80 10.93 5.92
N GLY A 161 -7.25 11.97 5.22
CA GLY A 161 -6.67 12.42 3.95
C GLY A 161 -7.31 11.85 2.68
N THR A 162 -8.40 11.08 2.79
CA THR A 162 -9.16 10.52 1.65
C THR A 162 -10.36 11.35 1.20
N GLY A 163 -10.71 12.42 1.93
CA GLY A 163 -11.87 13.28 1.59
C GLY A 163 -13.13 13.06 2.45
N VAL A 164 -13.05 12.24 3.49
CA VAL A 164 -14.15 12.01 4.46
C VAL A 164 -14.73 13.32 5.02
N VAL A 165 -13.86 14.26 5.40
CA VAL A 165 -14.24 15.60 5.88
C VAL A 165 -15.04 16.40 4.86
N THR A 166 -14.70 16.26 3.58
CA THR A 166 -15.41 16.92 2.49
C THR A 166 -16.85 16.41 2.37
N VAL A 167 -17.07 15.10 2.51
CA VAL A 167 -18.43 14.52 2.50
C VAL A 167 -19.29 15.09 3.63
N GLY A 168 -18.73 15.20 4.84
CA GLY A 168 -19.43 15.80 5.98
C GLY A 168 -19.80 17.25 5.75
N ALA A 169 -18.86 18.06 5.24
CA ALA A 169 -19.09 19.47 4.93
C ALA A 169 -20.13 19.67 3.81
N VAL A 170 -20.07 18.84 2.75
CA VAL A 170 -21.05 18.86 1.66
C VAL A 170 -22.44 18.53 2.19
N LEU A 171 -22.59 17.48 3.00
CA LEU A 171 -23.88 17.12 3.57
C LEU A 171 -24.44 18.17 4.53
N ALA A 172 -23.59 18.77 5.37
CA ALA A 172 -24.02 19.83 6.27
C ALA A 172 -24.51 21.08 5.51
N MET A 173 -23.80 21.47 4.44
CA MET A 173 -24.21 22.56 3.57
C MET A 173 -25.49 22.21 2.79
N ALA A 174 -25.59 20.99 2.28
CA ALA A 174 -26.79 20.52 1.58
C ALA A 174 -28.02 20.55 2.50
N ALA A 175 -27.89 20.08 3.75
CA ALA A 175 -28.97 20.19 4.72
C ALA A 175 -29.38 21.65 4.99
N HIS A 176 -28.41 22.57 5.08
CA HIS A 176 -28.69 24.00 5.23
C HIS A 176 -29.46 24.58 4.03
N LEU A 177 -29.07 24.22 2.80
CA LEU A 177 -29.78 24.63 1.57
C LEU A 177 -31.21 24.08 1.51
N ASP A 178 -31.44 22.90 2.10
CA ASP A 178 -32.75 22.26 2.26
C ASP A 178 -33.61 22.89 3.37
N GLY A 179 -33.13 23.93 4.06
CA GLY A 179 -33.80 24.54 5.20
C GLY A 179 -33.74 23.71 6.49
N LYS A 180 -32.93 22.64 6.51
CA LYS A 180 -32.74 21.76 7.67
C LYS A 180 -31.56 22.21 8.53
N ALA A 181 -31.56 21.79 9.78
CA ALA A 181 -30.44 22.00 10.69
C ALA A 181 -29.40 20.88 10.56
N ALA A 182 -28.13 21.26 10.68
CA ALA A 182 -27.01 20.33 10.71
C ALA A 182 -26.06 20.65 11.87
N GLY A 183 -25.70 19.64 12.65
CA GLY A 183 -24.65 19.70 13.65
C GLY A 183 -23.56 18.67 13.31
N MET A 184 -22.31 19.11 13.18
CA MET A 184 -21.21 18.24 12.76
C MET A 184 -20.05 18.30 13.75
N MET A 185 -19.47 17.14 14.06
CA MET A 185 -18.26 16.99 14.86
C MET A 185 -17.31 16.03 14.16
N GLU A 186 -16.09 16.48 13.93
CA GLU A 186 -15.00 15.67 13.38
C GLU A 186 -14.15 15.10 14.53
N MET A 187 -13.99 13.78 14.55
CA MET A 187 -13.08 13.08 15.45
C MET A 187 -11.99 12.42 14.61
N ALA A 188 -10.87 13.12 14.42
CA ALA A 188 -9.67 12.56 13.83
C ALA A 188 -8.83 11.86 14.91
N GLY A 189 -8.35 10.64 14.63
CA GLY A 189 -7.38 9.97 15.49
C GLY A 189 -6.04 10.69 15.56
N LEU A 190 -5.24 10.42 16.59
CA LEU A 190 -3.90 11.02 16.82
C LEU A 190 -2.85 10.66 15.75
N ALA A 191 -3.17 9.76 14.81
CA ALA A 191 -2.21 9.30 13.82
C ALA A 191 -1.96 10.38 12.75
N GLN A 192 -0.69 10.71 12.53
CA GLN A 192 -0.25 11.75 11.57
C GLN A 192 -0.68 11.46 10.11
N LYS A 193 -0.89 10.19 9.74
CA LYS A 193 -1.45 9.69 8.46
C LYS A 193 -2.07 8.31 8.68
N GLY A 194 -3.08 7.96 7.90
CA GLY A 194 -3.66 6.61 7.96
C GLY A 194 -4.56 6.37 9.19
N GLY A 195 -4.83 7.41 9.98
CA GLY A 195 -5.66 7.33 11.17
C GLY A 195 -7.14 7.21 10.85
N ALA A 196 -7.88 6.53 11.73
CA ALA A 196 -9.33 6.51 11.70
C ALA A 196 -9.89 7.92 11.91
N VAL A 197 -10.80 8.31 11.03
CA VAL A 197 -11.60 9.54 11.12
C VAL A 197 -13.07 9.14 11.22
N HIS A 198 -13.76 9.73 12.19
CA HIS A 198 -15.20 9.60 12.36
C HIS A 198 -15.82 10.99 12.33
N ILE A 199 -16.78 11.20 11.44
CA ILE A 199 -17.59 12.41 11.43
C ILE A 199 -18.96 12.05 11.94
N HIS A 200 -19.35 12.70 13.02
CA HIS A 200 -20.69 12.63 13.57
C HIS A 200 -21.47 13.81 12.99
N LEU A 201 -22.49 13.52 12.19
CA LEU A 201 -23.37 14.52 11.59
C LEU A 201 -24.81 14.23 12.03
N ARG A 202 -25.41 15.17 12.75
CA ARG A 202 -26.85 15.14 13.07
C ARG A 202 -27.58 16.09 12.15
N LEU A 203 -28.64 15.59 11.53
CA LEU A 203 -29.57 16.37 10.73
C LEU A 203 -30.89 16.47 11.50
N ALA A 204 -31.51 17.64 11.49
CA ALA A 204 -32.83 17.86 12.09
C ALA A 204 -33.67 18.80 11.24
N GLU A 205 -34.99 18.78 11.41
CA GLU A 205 -35.85 19.77 10.75
C GLU A 205 -35.58 21.18 11.29
N ARG A 206 -35.26 21.32 12.58
CA ARG A 206 -34.96 22.62 13.20
C ARG A 206 -33.72 22.56 14.10
N PRO A 207 -32.98 23.67 14.26
CA PRO A 207 -31.76 23.69 15.08
C PRO A 207 -31.97 23.27 16.54
N GLN A 208 -33.11 23.62 17.13
CA GLN A 208 -33.43 23.31 18.53
C GLN A 208 -33.61 21.82 18.80
N ASP A 209 -33.83 21.02 17.76
CA ASP A 209 -33.99 19.57 17.88
C ASP A 209 -32.62 18.86 18.01
N ILE A 210 -31.50 19.59 17.81
CA ILE A 210 -30.12 19.07 17.99
C ILE A 210 -29.57 19.49 19.37
N ASN A 211 -29.70 18.60 20.36
CA ASN A 211 -29.21 18.86 21.73
C ASN A 211 -27.73 18.50 21.93
N ALA A 212 -27.22 17.53 21.17
CA ALA A 212 -25.83 17.07 21.24
C ALA A 212 -25.36 16.61 19.86
N ILE A 213 -24.14 16.98 19.46
CA ILE A 213 -23.64 16.65 18.12
C ILE A 213 -23.15 15.21 18.03
N ARG A 214 -22.56 14.68 19.12
CA ARG A 214 -22.04 13.30 19.13
C ARG A 214 -23.17 12.29 19.01
N VAL A 215 -23.06 11.37 18.05
CA VAL A 215 -23.97 10.22 17.91
C VAL A 215 -23.66 9.21 19.01
N ALA A 216 -24.66 8.78 19.77
CA ALA A 216 -24.48 7.81 20.84
C ALA A 216 -24.58 6.36 20.33
N VAL A 217 -24.33 5.41 21.23
CA VAL A 217 -24.39 3.96 20.97
C VAL A 217 -25.78 3.58 20.44
N GLY A 218 -25.82 2.86 19.32
CA GLY A 218 -27.07 2.42 18.67
C GLY A 218 -27.93 3.55 18.06
N GLU A 219 -27.42 4.78 17.97
CA GLU A 219 -28.16 5.92 17.45
C GLU A 219 -27.95 6.21 15.96
N ALA A 220 -27.00 5.56 15.29
CA ALA A 220 -26.75 5.83 13.87
C ALA A 220 -27.93 5.38 13.00
N ASP A 221 -28.41 6.26 12.13
CA ASP A 221 -29.43 5.97 11.12
C ASP A 221 -28.77 5.61 9.78
N CYS A 222 -27.67 6.29 9.45
CA CYS A 222 -26.89 6.07 8.23
C CYS A 222 -25.40 6.01 8.55
N VAL A 223 -24.69 5.07 7.91
CA VAL A 223 -23.24 5.01 7.91
C VAL A 223 -22.72 5.12 6.48
N ILE A 224 -21.90 6.13 6.22
CA ILE A 224 -21.20 6.33 4.94
C ILE A 224 -19.75 5.90 5.17
N GLY A 225 -19.44 4.67 4.79
CA GLY A 225 -18.16 4.03 5.05
C GLY A 225 -17.15 4.24 3.93
N GLY A 226 -16.20 5.15 4.12
CA GLY A 226 -15.10 5.40 3.18
C GLY A 226 -14.06 4.28 3.10
N ASP A 227 -14.04 3.35 4.07
CA ASP A 227 -13.27 2.11 4.07
C ASP A 227 -13.84 1.06 5.04
N LEU A 228 -13.44 -0.20 4.88
CA LEU A 228 -13.86 -1.30 5.76
C LEU A 228 -13.27 -1.22 7.18
N VAL A 229 -12.02 -0.79 7.32
CA VAL A 229 -11.25 -0.89 8.58
C VAL A 229 -11.85 0.00 9.67
N VAL A 230 -12.15 1.25 9.34
CA VAL A 230 -12.72 2.23 10.27
C VAL A 230 -14.21 1.94 10.49
N THR A 231 -14.90 1.50 9.44
CA THR A 231 -16.35 1.23 9.51
C THR A 231 -16.67 -0.02 10.32
N ALA A 232 -15.90 -1.10 10.18
CA ALA A 232 -16.03 -2.32 10.98
C ALA A 232 -15.34 -2.22 12.35
N GLY A 233 -14.71 -1.09 12.66
CA GLY A 233 -14.09 -0.86 13.97
C GLY A 233 -15.12 -0.87 15.11
N ALA A 234 -14.73 -1.40 16.28
CA ALA A 234 -15.61 -1.56 17.44
C ALA A 234 -16.35 -0.27 17.83
N LYS A 235 -15.67 0.89 17.74
CA LYS A 235 -16.27 2.21 18.02
C LYS A 235 -17.44 2.51 17.08
N THR A 236 -17.30 2.23 15.80
CA THR A 236 -18.35 2.49 14.79
C THR A 236 -19.46 1.45 14.90
N LEU A 237 -19.12 0.16 15.03
CA LEU A 237 -20.10 -0.91 15.23
C LEU A 237 -21.02 -0.66 16.43
N GLY A 238 -20.47 -0.12 17.52
CA GLY A 238 -21.25 0.28 18.70
C GLY A 238 -22.30 1.36 18.42
N LEU A 239 -22.11 2.21 17.40
CA LEU A 239 -23.09 3.24 17.01
C LEU A 239 -24.26 2.66 16.19
N MET A 240 -24.09 1.48 15.61
CA MET A 240 -25.07 0.87 14.71
C MET A 240 -26.11 0.07 15.49
N ARG A 241 -27.35 -0.01 14.99
CA ARG A 241 -28.44 -0.83 15.52
C ARG A 241 -29.19 -1.54 14.39
N GLN A 242 -29.36 -2.85 14.54
CA GLN A 242 -30.15 -3.66 13.61
C GLN A 242 -31.58 -3.12 13.46
N GLY A 243 -32.10 -3.11 12.23
CA GLY A 243 -33.44 -2.59 11.91
C GLY A 243 -33.55 -1.06 11.87
N ARG A 244 -32.50 -0.32 12.29
CA ARG A 244 -32.43 1.14 12.20
C ARG A 244 -31.38 1.58 11.19
N THR A 245 -30.12 1.21 11.45
CA THR A 245 -28.98 1.68 10.69
C THR A 245 -28.97 1.05 9.30
N GLY A 246 -28.73 1.87 8.27
CA GLY A 246 -28.25 1.38 6.97
C GLY A 246 -26.83 1.86 6.71
N ALA A 247 -26.07 1.11 5.92
CA ALA A 247 -24.69 1.48 5.58
C ALA A 247 -24.39 1.23 4.10
N VAL A 248 -23.59 2.12 3.54
CA VAL A 248 -22.88 1.86 2.29
C VAL A 248 -21.39 1.99 2.57
N VAL A 249 -20.63 0.97 2.21
CA VAL A 249 -19.22 0.85 2.61
C VAL A 249 -18.35 0.54 1.40
N ASN A 250 -17.29 1.32 1.23
CA ASN A 250 -16.22 1.04 0.29
C ASN A 250 -15.48 -0.22 0.72
N SER A 251 -15.57 -1.29 -0.09
CA SER A 251 -14.95 -2.59 0.21
C SER A 251 -13.47 -2.67 -0.17
N HIS A 252 -12.90 -1.60 -0.73
CA HIS A 252 -11.49 -1.57 -1.11
C HIS A 252 -10.57 -1.85 0.08
N GLU A 253 -9.58 -2.72 -0.11
CA GLU A 253 -8.58 -3.01 0.91
C GLU A 253 -7.56 -1.87 1.01
N ILE A 254 -7.80 -0.97 1.96
CA ILE A 254 -6.88 0.13 2.25
C ILE A 254 -5.66 -0.33 3.06
N ILE A 255 -4.59 0.45 3.00
CA ILE A 255 -3.37 0.17 3.77
C ILE A 255 -3.35 1.00 5.04
N THR A 256 -3.21 0.33 6.18
CA THR A 256 -3.06 0.99 7.48
C THR A 256 -1.60 1.28 7.79
N GLY A 257 -1.34 2.16 8.77
CA GLY A 257 0.01 2.43 9.24
C GLY A 257 0.74 1.18 9.77
N GLU A 258 0.03 0.12 10.18
CA GLU A 258 0.63 -1.12 10.68
C GLU A 258 1.40 -1.88 9.58
N PHE A 259 0.92 -1.79 8.33
CA PHE A 259 1.59 -2.37 7.17
C PHE A 259 2.99 -1.79 6.90
N THR A 260 3.28 -0.57 7.36
CA THR A 260 4.62 0.01 7.20
C THR A 260 5.68 -0.71 8.05
N ARG A 261 5.25 -1.37 9.13
CA ARG A 261 6.09 -2.15 10.06
C ARG A 261 6.01 -3.66 9.81
N ASN A 262 4.85 -4.16 9.40
CA ASN A 262 4.65 -5.57 9.09
C ASN A 262 4.35 -5.80 7.61
N ARG A 263 5.36 -6.27 6.87
CA ARG A 263 5.27 -6.47 5.41
C ARG A 263 4.26 -7.53 4.96
N GLU A 264 3.99 -8.51 5.83
CA GLU A 264 3.05 -9.62 5.57
C GLU A 264 1.64 -9.33 6.11
N PHE A 265 1.42 -8.15 6.69
CA PHE A 265 0.11 -7.79 7.20
C PHE A 265 -0.96 -7.89 6.11
N ARG A 266 -2.03 -8.60 6.43
CA ARG A 266 -3.25 -8.70 5.64
C ARG A 266 -4.41 -8.20 6.50
N LEU A 267 -5.29 -7.42 5.90
CA LEU A 267 -6.52 -7.05 6.57
C LEU A 267 -7.48 -8.24 6.51
N PRO A 268 -8.14 -8.59 7.62
CA PRO A 268 -9.20 -9.59 7.61
C PRO A 268 -10.49 -8.98 7.02
N SER A 269 -10.42 -8.48 5.78
CA SER A 269 -11.51 -7.79 5.07
C SER A 269 -12.79 -8.61 5.03
N GLY A 270 -12.68 -9.92 4.78
CA GLY A 270 -13.81 -10.86 4.84
C GLY A 270 -14.49 -10.92 6.21
N GLN A 271 -13.72 -10.93 7.31
CA GLN A 271 -14.29 -10.92 8.66
C GLN A 271 -14.92 -9.56 9.00
N MET A 272 -14.30 -8.46 8.57
CA MET A 272 -14.83 -7.10 8.75
C MET A 272 -16.16 -6.91 8.01
N ARG A 273 -16.22 -7.37 6.76
CA ARG A 273 -17.44 -7.39 5.95
C ARG A 273 -18.52 -8.24 6.61
N LEU A 274 -18.18 -9.46 7.02
CA LEU A 274 -19.11 -10.36 7.71
C LEU A 274 -19.66 -9.74 9.00
N ALA A 275 -18.85 -9.03 9.78
CA ALA A 275 -19.31 -8.35 10.99
C ALA A 275 -20.35 -7.25 10.69
N LEU A 276 -20.15 -6.49 9.61
CA LEU A 276 -21.10 -5.47 9.15
C LEU A 276 -22.38 -6.10 8.61
N GLU A 277 -22.27 -7.14 7.77
CA GLU A 277 -23.41 -7.90 7.24
C GLU A 277 -24.22 -8.56 8.37
N ALA A 278 -23.55 -9.13 9.37
CA ALA A 278 -24.21 -9.72 10.53
C ALA A 278 -25.01 -8.67 11.32
N ARG A 279 -24.48 -7.45 11.46
CA ARG A 279 -25.09 -6.35 12.22
C ARG A 279 -26.24 -5.66 11.48
N LEU A 280 -26.11 -5.46 10.17
CA LEU A 280 -26.98 -4.62 9.35
C LEU A 280 -27.89 -5.40 8.40
N LYS A 281 -27.59 -6.68 8.14
CA LYS A 281 -28.33 -7.56 7.23
C LYS A 281 -28.46 -6.94 5.83
N ASP A 282 -29.66 -6.91 5.28
CA ASP A 282 -30.02 -6.37 3.97
C ASP A 282 -29.83 -4.84 3.84
N ARG A 283 -29.63 -4.14 4.96
CA ARG A 283 -29.39 -2.69 4.98
C ARG A 283 -27.91 -2.31 4.81
N ALA A 284 -27.02 -3.28 4.56
CA ALA A 284 -25.62 -3.02 4.19
C ALA A 284 -25.40 -3.22 2.68
N ALA A 285 -24.74 -2.26 2.06
CA ALA A 285 -24.25 -2.37 0.69
C ALA A 285 -22.73 -2.17 0.63
N PHE A 286 -22.07 -2.95 -0.23
CA PHE A 286 -20.62 -2.94 -0.40
C PHE A 286 -20.28 -2.89 -1.87
N PHE A 287 -19.30 -2.07 -2.24
CA PHE A 287 -18.69 -2.07 -3.56
C PHE A 287 -17.29 -1.44 -3.47
N ASP A 288 -16.41 -1.76 -4.42
CA ASP A 288 -15.07 -1.16 -4.49
C ASP A 288 -15.17 0.25 -5.10
N ALA A 289 -15.48 1.23 -4.27
CA ALA A 289 -15.60 2.62 -4.69
C ALA A 289 -14.26 3.24 -5.11
N THR A 290 -13.14 2.69 -4.64
CA THR A 290 -11.79 3.18 -4.96
C THR A 290 -11.42 2.78 -6.38
N ASP A 291 -11.52 1.50 -6.71
CA ASP A 291 -11.21 0.98 -8.05
C ASP A 291 -12.20 1.52 -9.09
N LEU A 292 -13.50 1.57 -8.74
CA LEU A 292 -14.51 2.12 -9.62
C LEU A 292 -14.25 3.60 -9.95
N ALA A 293 -13.85 4.41 -8.96
CA ALA A 293 -13.44 5.80 -9.19
C ALA A 293 -12.17 5.91 -10.05
N ALA A 294 -11.17 5.04 -9.81
CA ALA A 294 -9.97 5.02 -10.62
C ALA A 294 -10.27 4.69 -12.09
N LYS A 295 -11.07 3.65 -12.36
CA LYS A 295 -11.42 3.19 -13.72
C LYS A 295 -12.37 4.13 -14.47
N LEU A 296 -13.34 4.76 -13.78
CA LEU A 296 -14.34 5.61 -14.44
C LEU A 296 -14.03 7.10 -14.44
N LEU A 297 -13.24 7.58 -13.48
CA LEU A 297 -12.93 9.02 -13.31
C LEU A 297 -11.43 9.32 -13.41
N GLY A 298 -10.59 8.28 -13.49
CA GLY A 298 -9.14 8.42 -13.59
C GLY A 298 -8.44 8.78 -12.27
N ASP A 299 -9.16 8.83 -11.14
CA ASP A 299 -8.58 9.13 -9.82
C ASP A 299 -9.43 8.55 -8.68
N ALA A 300 -8.79 7.78 -7.79
CA ALA A 300 -9.40 7.20 -6.60
C ALA A 300 -9.89 8.25 -5.58
N ILE A 301 -9.47 9.52 -5.68
CA ILE A 301 -9.89 10.59 -4.76
C ILE A 301 -11.41 10.82 -4.71
N TYR A 302 -12.13 10.40 -5.76
CA TYR A 302 -13.58 10.53 -5.86
C TYR A 302 -14.36 9.44 -5.12
N SER A 303 -13.71 8.41 -4.59
CA SER A 303 -14.35 7.23 -3.97
C SER A 303 -15.36 7.58 -2.88
N ASN A 304 -15.01 8.50 -1.97
CA ASN A 304 -15.92 8.95 -0.90
C ASN A 304 -17.20 9.64 -1.44
N MET A 305 -17.11 10.30 -2.59
CA MET A 305 -18.27 10.91 -3.24
C MET A 305 -19.15 9.86 -3.92
N LEU A 306 -18.57 8.77 -4.44
CA LEU A 306 -19.33 7.59 -4.91
C LEU A 306 -20.10 6.96 -3.74
N VAL A 307 -19.46 6.76 -2.58
CA VAL A 307 -20.13 6.18 -1.40
C VAL A 307 -21.28 7.08 -0.94
N LEU A 308 -21.11 8.41 -0.96
CA LEU A 308 -22.19 9.36 -0.67
C LEU A 308 -23.38 9.21 -1.64
N GLY A 309 -23.11 9.17 -2.95
CA GLY A 309 -24.15 8.97 -3.97
C GLY A 309 -24.90 7.66 -3.81
N ALA A 310 -24.18 6.58 -3.52
CA ALA A 310 -24.75 5.27 -3.25
C ALA A 310 -25.62 5.28 -1.97
N ALA A 311 -25.16 5.93 -0.89
CA ALA A 311 -25.93 6.06 0.35
C ALA A 311 -27.22 6.87 0.15
N TRP A 312 -27.17 7.92 -0.68
CA TRP A 312 -28.35 8.68 -1.06
C TRP A 312 -29.33 7.83 -1.88
N GLN A 313 -28.84 7.10 -2.90
CA GLN A 313 -29.67 6.23 -3.73
C GLN A 313 -30.33 5.08 -2.96
N LYS A 314 -29.73 4.62 -1.86
CA LYS A 314 -30.33 3.66 -0.93
C LYS A 314 -31.39 4.28 0.00
N GLY A 315 -31.68 5.58 -0.10
CA GLY A 315 -32.66 6.26 0.75
C GLY A 315 -32.18 6.40 2.20
N LEU A 316 -30.87 6.52 2.45
CA LEU A 316 -30.32 6.62 3.81
C LEU A 316 -30.10 8.06 4.27
N VAL A 317 -30.14 9.04 3.35
CA VAL A 317 -29.81 10.45 3.62
C VAL A 317 -31.06 11.32 3.43
N PRO A 318 -31.50 12.09 4.45
CA PRO A 318 -32.74 12.87 4.42
C PRO A 318 -32.54 14.27 3.79
N VAL A 319 -31.79 14.36 2.70
CA VAL A 319 -31.47 15.64 2.02
C VAL A 319 -31.79 15.52 0.54
N SER A 320 -32.36 16.57 -0.05
CA SER A 320 -32.76 16.58 -1.46
C SER A 320 -31.56 16.44 -2.41
N LEU A 321 -31.82 15.86 -3.58
CA LEU A 321 -30.81 15.75 -4.64
C LEU A 321 -30.28 17.12 -5.07
N ALA A 322 -31.19 18.09 -5.22
CA ALA A 322 -30.89 19.45 -5.63
C ALA A 322 -29.93 20.14 -4.65
N ALA A 323 -30.18 20.01 -3.34
CA ALA A 323 -29.32 20.61 -2.33
C ALA A 323 -27.94 19.95 -2.25
N ILE A 324 -27.85 18.63 -2.43
CA ILE A 324 -26.55 17.94 -2.47
C ILE A 324 -25.73 18.41 -3.68
N ARG A 325 -26.35 18.49 -4.86
CA ARG A 325 -25.68 18.99 -6.07
C ARG A 325 -25.19 20.43 -5.91
N ALA A 326 -26.06 21.31 -5.41
CA ALA A 326 -25.69 22.71 -5.14
C ALA A 326 -24.55 22.82 -4.10
N ALA A 327 -24.55 22.00 -3.06
CA ALA A 327 -23.47 21.97 -2.07
C ALA A 327 -22.13 21.51 -2.67
N ILE A 328 -22.15 20.54 -3.60
CA ILE A 328 -20.95 20.11 -4.35
C ILE A 328 -20.42 21.27 -5.22
N GLU A 329 -21.30 22.00 -5.89
CA GLU A 329 -20.94 23.17 -6.70
C GLU A 329 -20.33 24.29 -5.84
N MET A 330 -20.95 24.60 -4.71
CA MET A 330 -20.46 25.61 -3.76
C MET A 330 -19.11 25.22 -3.12
N ASN A 331 -18.81 23.93 -2.99
CA ASN A 331 -17.50 23.49 -2.51
C ASN A 331 -16.36 23.93 -3.47
N GLY A 332 -16.65 24.08 -4.76
CA GLY A 332 -15.76 24.63 -5.78
C GLY A 332 -14.58 23.74 -6.19
N ALA A 333 -14.34 22.61 -5.51
CA ALA A 333 -13.24 21.71 -5.83
C ALA A 333 -13.68 20.61 -6.80
N ALA A 334 -13.09 20.60 -8.01
CA ALA A 334 -13.31 19.56 -9.02
C ALA A 334 -14.80 19.23 -9.25
N VAL A 335 -15.63 20.28 -9.33
CA VAL A 335 -17.11 20.21 -9.29
C VAL A 335 -17.67 19.16 -10.25
N ALA A 336 -17.32 19.22 -11.54
CA ALA A 336 -17.81 18.27 -12.54
C ALA A 336 -17.45 16.81 -12.20
N GLY A 337 -16.23 16.57 -11.72
CA GLY A 337 -15.77 15.25 -11.30
C GLY A 337 -16.53 14.74 -10.08
N ASN A 338 -16.79 15.59 -9.08
CA ASN A 338 -17.54 15.24 -7.89
C ASN A 338 -19.04 15.00 -8.16
N LEU A 339 -19.67 15.80 -9.02
CA LEU A 339 -21.05 15.55 -9.46
C LEU A 339 -21.16 14.22 -10.19
N ARG A 340 -20.24 13.96 -11.12
CA ARG A 340 -20.19 12.69 -11.84
C ARG A 340 -19.92 11.49 -10.92
N ALA A 341 -19.01 11.65 -9.97
CA ALA A 341 -18.71 10.68 -8.91
C ALA A 341 -19.94 10.33 -8.07
N PHE A 342 -20.72 11.34 -7.66
CA PHE A 342 -21.97 11.13 -6.95
C PHE A 342 -22.96 10.31 -7.79
N ASP A 343 -23.14 10.64 -9.07
CA ASP A 343 -24.04 9.91 -9.96
C ASP A 343 -23.59 8.47 -10.25
N ILE A 344 -22.28 8.24 -10.42
CA ILE A 344 -21.71 6.88 -10.54
C ILE A 344 -21.99 6.07 -9.26
N GLY A 345 -21.86 6.69 -8.09
CA GLY A 345 -22.22 6.06 -6.82
C GLY A 345 -23.68 5.61 -6.77
N ARG A 346 -24.59 6.49 -7.20
CA ARG A 346 -26.02 6.15 -7.32
C ARG A 346 -26.23 4.96 -8.25
N TRP A 347 -25.61 4.98 -9.43
CA TRP A 347 -25.70 3.89 -10.39
C TRP A 347 -25.13 2.58 -9.86
N ALA A 348 -23.97 2.60 -9.20
CA ALA A 348 -23.27 1.41 -8.74
C ALA A 348 -24.11 0.58 -7.75
N VAL A 349 -24.92 1.25 -6.91
CA VAL A 349 -25.77 0.56 -5.94
C VAL A 349 -27.14 0.14 -6.52
N ALA A 350 -27.54 0.74 -7.65
CA ALA A 350 -28.72 0.37 -8.41
C ALA A 350 -28.44 -0.78 -9.39
N HIS A 351 -27.23 -0.84 -9.93
CA HIS A 351 -26.74 -1.83 -10.90
C HIS A 351 -25.45 -2.51 -10.40
N PRO A 352 -25.52 -3.25 -9.26
CA PRO A 352 -24.33 -3.79 -8.61
C PRO A 352 -23.55 -4.79 -9.48
N GLU A 353 -24.23 -5.55 -10.34
CA GLU A 353 -23.59 -6.50 -11.25
C GLU A 353 -22.72 -5.79 -12.29
N GLN A 354 -23.24 -4.74 -12.93
CA GLN A 354 -22.48 -3.95 -13.91
C GLN A 354 -21.31 -3.21 -13.27
N ALA A 355 -21.50 -2.66 -12.06
CA ALA A 355 -20.41 -2.04 -11.33
C ALA A 355 -19.32 -3.08 -10.98
N ALA A 356 -19.73 -4.28 -10.58
CA ALA A 356 -18.82 -5.38 -10.28
C ALA A 356 -18.04 -5.82 -11.53
N GLU A 357 -18.66 -5.87 -12.71
CA GLU A 357 -17.99 -6.18 -13.98
C GLU A 357 -16.89 -5.18 -14.33
N ILE A 358 -17.10 -3.89 -14.08
CA ILE A 358 -16.06 -2.86 -14.32
C ILE A 358 -14.91 -3.03 -13.33
N THR A 359 -15.21 -3.29 -12.07
CA THR A 359 -14.19 -3.49 -11.03
C THR A 359 -13.58 -4.88 -11.03
N ALA A 360 -14.15 -5.82 -11.79
CA ALA A 360 -13.59 -7.15 -11.94
C ALA A 360 -12.18 -6.96 -12.48
N GLU A 361 -11.20 -7.44 -11.71
CA GLU A 361 -9.89 -7.65 -12.29
C GLU A 361 -10.07 -8.72 -13.37
N ASP A 362 -9.41 -8.55 -14.51
CA ASP A 362 -9.03 -9.70 -15.33
C ASP A 362 -8.10 -10.53 -14.45
N ASP A 363 -8.65 -11.29 -13.49
CA ASP A 363 -7.88 -12.18 -12.64
C ASP A 363 -7.18 -13.10 -13.64
N PRO A 364 -5.85 -12.95 -13.84
CA PRO A 364 -5.17 -13.71 -14.87
C PRO A 364 -5.36 -15.15 -14.45
N LYS A 365 -6.15 -15.88 -15.25
CA LYS A 365 -6.63 -17.24 -14.96
C LYS A 365 -5.59 -17.96 -14.13
N ALA A 366 -5.92 -18.24 -12.85
CA ALA A 366 -4.93 -18.67 -11.87
C ALA A 366 -4.04 -19.76 -12.47
N LEU A 367 -2.74 -19.45 -12.60
CA LEU A 367 -1.81 -20.33 -13.29
C LEU A 367 -1.85 -21.71 -12.63
N THR A 368 -1.98 -22.75 -13.44
CA THR A 368 -1.79 -24.13 -13.01
C THR A 368 -0.39 -24.29 -12.42
N LEU A 369 -0.19 -25.34 -11.60
CA LEU A 369 1.13 -25.61 -11.02
C LEU A 369 2.22 -25.71 -12.10
N GLN A 370 1.91 -26.35 -13.23
CA GLN A 370 2.85 -26.47 -14.34
C GLN A 370 3.18 -25.12 -14.96
N GLU A 371 2.18 -24.27 -15.21
CA GLU A 371 2.40 -22.91 -15.74
C GLU A 371 3.24 -22.05 -14.77
N LYS A 372 3.03 -22.19 -13.46
CA LYS A 372 3.85 -21.52 -12.43
C LYS A 372 5.32 -21.98 -12.46
N ILE A 373 5.56 -23.27 -12.69
CA ILE A 373 6.91 -23.85 -12.83
C ILE A 373 7.55 -23.33 -14.13
N ASP A 374 6.82 -23.36 -15.24
CA ASP A 374 7.34 -22.92 -16.54
C ASP A 374 7.60 -21.41 -16.58
N PHE A 375 6.75 -20.61 -15.94
CA PHE A 375 7.00 -19.18 -15.74
C PHE A 375 8.35 -18.94 -15.05
N ARG A 376 8.63 -19.64 -13.95
CA ARG A 376 9.90 -19.52 -13.19
C ARG A 376 11.08 -20.01 -14.02
N ALA A 377 10.96 -21.14 -14.70
CA ALA A 377 12.01 -21.69 -15.52
C ALA A 377 12.36 -20.78 -16.71
N ASN A 378 11.36 -20.17 -17.37
CA ASN A 378 11.58 -19.21 -18.46
C ASN A 378 12.31 -17.97 -17.97
N ARG A 379 12.00 -17.49 -16.76
CA ARG A 379 12.74 -16.38 -16.15
C ARG A 379 14.18 -16.76 -15.80
N LEU A 380 14.43 -17.98 -15.35
CA LEU A 380 15.79 -18.48 -15.09
C LEU A 380 16.60 -18.61 -16.39
N ALA A 381 15.96 -18.98 -17.50
CA ALA A 381 16.61 -18.99 -18.81
C ALA A 381 16.99 -17.58 -19.28
N ALA A 382 16.12 -16.59 -19.04
CA ALA A 382 16.44 -15.19 -19.31
C ALA A 382 17.54 -14.66 -18.37
N TYR A 383 17.47 -15.03 -17.08
CA TYR A 383 18.41 -14.66 -16.04
C TYR A 383 19.83 -15.14 -16.35
N GLN A 384 20.00 -16.42 -16.69
CA GLN A 384 21.28 -17.04 -17.00
C GLN A 384 21.22 -17.71 -18.38
N ASP A 385 20.73 -18.95 -18.45
CA ASP A 385 20.64 -19.77 -19.66
C ASP A 385 19.70 -20.97 -19.46
N ARG A 386 19.53 -21.78 -20.51
CA ARG A 386 18.65 -22.95 -20.49
C ARG A 386 19.11 -24.02 -19.47
N ALA A 387 20.41 -24.25 -19.32
CA ALA A 387 20.94 -25.23 -18.39
C ALA A 387 20.61 -24.86 -16.94
N TYR A 388 20.62 -23.56 -16.61
CA TYR A 388 20.22 -23.05 -15.31
C TYR A 388 18.73 -23.28 -15.02
N ALA A 389 17.87 -23.13 -16.04
CA ALA A 389 16.45 -23.45 -15.95
C ALA A 389 16.20 -24.97 -15.82
N ASP A 390 17.00 -25.80 -16.47
CA ASP A 390 16.88 -27.26 -16.40
C ASP A 390 17.34 -27.78 -15.03
N ARG A 391 18.38 -27.17 -14.42
CA ARG A 391 18.77 -27.42 -13.02
C ARG A 391 17.60 -27.16 -12.06
N PHE A 392 16.88 -26.06 -12.27
CA PHE A 392 15.67 -25.75 -11.50
C PHE A 392 14.60 -26.84 -11.63
N ARG A 393 14.26 -27.22 -12.86
CA ARG A 393 13.26 -28.27 -13.13
C ARG A 393 13.65 -29.60 -12.48
N ALA A 394 14.91 -30.00 -12.60
CA ALA A 394 15.38 -31.26 -12.03
C ALA A 394 15.16 -31.38 -10.51
N LEU A 395 15.32 -30.30 -9.74
CA LEU A 395 15.02 -30.34 -8.31
C LEU A 395 13.52 -30.34 -8.02
N VAL A 396 12.74 -29.55 -8.77
CA VAL A 396 11.28 -29.47 -8.61
C VAL A 396 10.63 -30.82 -8.95
N ASP A 397 11.08 -31.50 -10.00
CA ASP A 397 10.55 -32.80 -10.43
C ASP A 397 10.82 -33.92 -9.42
N ARG A 398 11.86 -33.79 -8.60
CA ARG A 398 12.16 -34.71 -7.49
C ARG A 398 11.24 -34.52 -6.29
N ALA A 399 10.55 -33.38 -6.18
CA ALA A 399 9.68 -33.11 -5.05
C ALA A 399 8.34 -33.86 -5.20
N PRO A 400 7.77 -34.41 -4.11
CA PRO A 400 6.42 -34.95 -4.11
C PRO A 400 5.39 -33.89 -4.52
N GLU A 401 4.28 -34.32 -5.14
CA GLU A 401 3.25 -33.42 -5.69
C GLU A 401 2.79 -32.33 -4.70
N PRO A 402 2.52 -32.62 -3.40
CA PRO A 402 2.10 -31.60 -2.45
C PRO A 402 3.17 -30.51 -2.20
N LEU A 403 4.44 -30.79 -2.44
CA LEU A 403 5.58 -29.91 -2.13
C LEU A 403 6.18 -29.24 -3.37
N LYS A 404 5.81 -29.65 -4.59
CA LYS A 404 6.33 -29.09 -5.83
C LYS A 404 6.23 -27.57 -5.90
N GLU A 405 5.08 -27.00 -5.52
CA GLU A 405 4.90 -25.55 -5.52
C GLU A 405 5.83 -24.84 -4.52
N ALA A 406 5.98 -25.40 -3.31
CA ALA A 406 6.84 -24.85 -2.27
C ALA A 406 8.31 -24.86 -2.70
N VAL A 407 8.79 -25.98 -3.26
CA VAL A 407 10.15 -26.11 -3.79
C VAL A 407 10.36 -25.18 -4.99
N ALA A 408 9.39 -25.11 -5.92
CA ALA A 408 9.45 -24.21 -7.06
C ALA A 408 9.58 -22.75 -6.63
N LYS A 409 8.81 -22.31 -5.63
CA LYS A 409 8.88 -20.93 -5.11
C LYS A 409 10.21 -20.65 -4.42
N GLY A 410 10.60 -21.46 -3.43
CA GLY A 410 11.80 -21.23 -2.65
C GLY A 410 13.08 -21.34 -3.46
N TYR A 411 13.19 -22.36 -4.30
CA TYR A 411 14.39 -22.59 -5.10
C TYR A 411 14.59 -21.53 -6.18
N HIS A 412 13.51 -21.15 -6.89
CA HIS A 412 13.58 -20.05 -7.86
C HIS A 412 14.04 -18.75 -7.19
N HIS A 413 13.53 -18.44 -5.98
CA HIS A 413 13.92 -17.24 -5.23
C HIS A 413 15.43 -17.19 -4.96
N LEU A 414 16.04 -18.33 -4.61
CA LEU A 414 17.49 -18.42 -4.42
C LEU A 414 18.26 -18.37 -5.74
N LEU A 415 17.78 -19.03 -6.78
CA LEU A 415 18.47 -19.09 -8.07
C LEU A 415 18.47 -17.74 -8.80
N ALA A 416 17.40 -16.95 -8.65
CA ALA A 416 17.19 -15.66 -9.31
C ALA A 416 17.50 -14.46 -8.39
N TYR A 417 18.55 -14.56 -7.57
CA TYR A 417 18.97 -13.46 -6.70
C TYR A 417 19.31 -12.21 -7.52
N LYS A 418 18.94 -11.04 -6.99
CA LYS A 418 19.08 -9.75 -7.68
C LYS A 418 20.52 -9.22 -7.60
N ASP A 419 21.38 -9.76 -8.44
CA ASP A 419 22.74 -9.27 -8.62
C ASP A 419 22.83 -8.09 -9.59
N GLU A 420 24.04 -7.58 -9.79
CA GLU A 420 24.33 -6.42 -10.60
C GLU A 420 23.85 -6.61 -12.06
N TYR A 421 24.01 -7.82 -12.62
CA TYR A 421 23.58 -8.15 -13.97
C TYR A 421 22.06 -8.21 -14.10
N GLU A 422 21.37 -8.85 -13.14
CA GLU A 422 19.91 -8.96 -13.18
C GLU A 422 19.22 -7.64 -12.86
N VAL A 423 19.73 -6.87 -11.89
CA VAL A 423 19.24 -5.51 -11.59
C VAL A 423 19.38 -4.63 -12.83
N ALA A 424 20.53 -4.69 -13.52
CA ALA A 424 20.73 -4.00 -14.78
C ALA A 424 19.71 -4.42 -15.84
N ARG A 425 19.55 -5.73 -16.08
CA ARG A 425 18.61 -6.27 -17.07
C ARG A 425 17.17 -5.82 -16.81
N LEU A 426 16.72 -5.92 -15.57
CA LEU A 426 15.36 -5.52 -15.17
C LEU A 426 15.15 -4.00 -15.25
N HIS A 427 16.21 -3.21 -15.06
CA HIS A 427 16.10 -1.76 -15.21
C HIS A 427 16.00 -1.28 -16.66
N LEU A 428 16.45 -2.07 -17.64
CA LEU A 428 16.27 -1.75 -19.05
C LEU A 428 14.78 -1.65 -19.43
N GLU A 429 13.91 -2.41 -18.78
CA GLU A 429 12.45 -2.38 -18.99
C GLU A 429 11.75 -1.30 -18.14
N THR A 430 12.46 -0.59 -17.27
CA THR A 430 11.84 0.39 -16.34
C THR A 430 11.20 1.56 -17.10
N ALA A 431 11.82 2.01 -18.19
CA ALA A 431 11.30 3.13 -18.98
C ALA A 431 9.90 2.82 -19.53
N ASP A 432 9.70 1.63 -20.08
CA ASP A 432 8.41 1.23 -20.66
C ASP A 432 7.35 1.02 -19.58
N LYS A 433 7.72 0.44 -18.43
CA LYS A 433 6.82 0.35 -17.28
C LYS A 433 6.41 1.71 -16.73
N ALA A 434 7.35 2.66 -16.63
CA ALA A 434 7.03 4.02 -16.21
C ALA A 434 6.11 4.73 -17.21
N LYS A 435 6.32 4.54 -18.52
CA LYS A 435 5.43 5.08 -19.56
C LYS A 435 4.03 4.47 -19.54
N ALA A 436 3.82 3.31 -18.91
CA ALA A 436 2.47 2.77 -18.70
C ALA A 436 1.69 3.57 -17.63
N GLU A 437 2.37 4.18 -16.66
CA GLU A 437 1.78 4.92 -15.54
C GLU A 437 1.85 6.45 -15.69
N PHE A 438 2.82 6.96 -16.46
CA PHE A 438 3.07 8.39 -16.61
C PHE A 438 3.08 8.87 -18.07
N ASP A 439 2.46 10.03 -18.29
CA ASP A 439 2.65 10.88 -19.45
C ASP A 439 3.83 11.84 -19.24
N GLY A 440 4.30 12.44 -20.34
CA GLY A 440 5.36 13.45 -20.35
C GLY A 440 6.71 12.91 -20.80
N ASP A 441 7.70 13.81 -20.84
CA ASP A 441 9.08 13.46 -21.14
C ASP A 441 9.79 13.05 -19.84
N LEU A 442 9.91 11.75 -19.62
CA LEU A 442 10.33 11.18 -18.35
C LEU A 442 11.86 11.18 -18.22
N ARG A 443 12.41 12.08 -17.40
CA ARG A 443 13.81 12.01 -17.02
C ARG A 443 14.00 11.10 -15.82
N MET A 444 14.63 9.94 -16.05
CA MET A 444 14.85 8.92 -15.01
C MET A 444 16.15 9.13 -14.24
N THR A 445 16.06 9.04 -12.92
CA THR A 445 17.21 8.98 -12.02
C THR A 445 17.13 7.73 -11.16
N PHE A 446 18.15 6.87 -11.26
CA PHE A 446 18.26 5.61 -10.54
C PHE A 446 18.98 5.83 -9.20
N HIS A 447 18.54 5.10 -8.17
CA HIS A 447 19.08 5.25 -6.82
C HIS A 447 19.79 3.96 -6.39
N LEU A 448 21.11 3.94 -6.49
CA LEU A 448 21.92 2.73 -6.35
C LEU A 448 23.02 2.93 -5.31
N ALA A 449 23.50 1.84 -4.72
CA ALA A 449 24.68 1.85 -3.85
C ALA A 449 25.75 0.89 -4.41
N PRO A 450 26.48 1.27 -5.48
CA PRO A 450 27.48 0.39 -6.07
C PRO A 450 28.61 0.09 -5.06
N PRO A 451 28.93 -1.19 -4.80
CA PRO A 451 29.94 -1.57 -3.81
C PRO A 451 31.31 -0.93 -4.06
N VAL A 452 31.68 -0.77 -5.34
CA VAL A 452 32.98 -0.23 -5.78
C VAL A 452 33.22 1.24 -5.39
N LEU A 453 32.17 2.01 -5.14
CA LEU A 453 32.30 3.44 -4.83
C LEU A 453 32.40 3.71 -3.31
N GLY A 454 32.21 2.70 -2.46
CA GLY A 454 32.31 2.78 -1.01
C GLY A 454 31.45 3.89 -0.36
N GLY A 455 31.73 4.14 0.93
CA GLY A 455 31.10 5.20 1.73
C GLY A 455 29.88 4.74 2.54
N LYS A 456 29.68 5.39 3.70
CA LYS A 456 28.52 5.18 4.58
C LYS A 456 27.62 6.43 4.62
N GLY A 457 26.33 6.21 4.73
CA GLY A 457 25.33 7.24 5.00
C GLY A 457 25.29 7.66 6.47
N PRO A 458 24.46 8.65 6.82
CA PRO A 458 24.27 9.11 8.20
C PRO A 458 23.78 8.02 9.17
N ASP A 459 23.11 7.00 8.63
CA ASP A 459 22.58 5.82 9.32
C ASP A 459 23.59 4.66 9.42
N GLY A 460 24.83 4.88 8.96
CA GLY A 460 25.89 3.87 8.92
C GLY A 460 25.75 2.82 7.80
N ARG A 461 24.68 2.87 6.99
CA ARG A 461 24.45 1.95 5.86
C ARG A 461 25.26 2.37 4.64
N PRO A 462 25.48 1.48 3.65
CA PRO A 462 26.17 1.87 2.42
C PRO A 462 25.48 3.05 1.72
N ARG A 463 26.28 4.03 1.27
CA ARG A 463 25.74 5.29 0.76
C ARG A 463 25.05 5.09 -0.59
N LYS A 464 23.74 5.34 -0.63
CA LYS A 464 22.96 5.40 -1.88
C LYS A 464 23.28 6.70 -2.63
N ARG A 465 23.46 6.59 -3.96
CA ARG A 465 23.80 7.68 -4.87
C ARG A 465 22.79 7.74 -6.02
N ALA A 466 22.59 8.93 -6.55
CA ALA A 466 21.73 9.17 -7.70
C ALA A 466 22.53 9.04 -9.01
N PHE A 467 22.01 8.28 -9.97
CA PHE A 467 22.58 8.08 -11.29
C PHE A 467 21.56 8.52 -12.33
N GLY A 468 21.97 9.42 -13.23
CA GLY A 468 21.10 9.90 -14.30
C GLY A 468 20.86 8.85 -15.41
N PRO A 469 20.17 9.25 -16.50
CA PRO A 469 19.78 8.33 -17.59
C PRO A 469 20.94 7.57 -18.26
N TRP A 470 22.16 8.13 -18.23
CA TRP A 470 23.36 7.50 -18.81
C TRP A 470 23.64 6.09 -18.27
N VAL A 471 23.17 5.78 -17.05
CA VAL A 471 23.39 4.46 -16.44
C VAL A 471 22.66 3.35 -17.19
N LEU A 472 21.61 3.65 -17.96
CA LEU A 472 20.93 2.68 -18.82
C LEU A 472 21.86 2.08 -19.88
N THR A 473 22.78 2.88 -20.41
CA THR A 473 23.80 2.38 -21.36
C THR A 473 24.72 1.38 -20.67
N LEU A 474 25.17 1.68 -19.45
CA LEU A 474 25.96 0.75 -18.63
C LEU A 474 25.18 -0.52 -18.31
N PHE A 475 23.89 -0.41 -17.96
CA PHE A 475 23.03 -1.56 -17.73
C PHE A 475 22.89 -2.44 -18.98
N GLY A 476 22.84 -1.85 -20.18
CA GLY A 476 22.81 -2.57 -21.43
C GLY A 476 24.07 -3.41 -21.68
N VAL A 477 25.23 -2.94 -21.22
CA VAL A 477 26.49 -3.69 -21.27
C VAL A 477 26.50 -4.79 -20.20
N LEU A 478 26.20 -4.44 -18.94
CA LEU A 478 26.18 -5.40 -17.83
C LEU A 478 25.20 -6.55 -18.08
N ALA A 479 23.98 -6.28 -18.56
CA ALA A 479 23.00 -7.32 -18.84
C ALA A 479 23.49 -8.37 -19.87
N ARG A 480 24.34 -7.96 -20.82
CA ARG A 480 24.97 -8.87 -21.79
C ARG A 480 26.13 -9.68 -21.21
N MET A 481 26.74 -9.19 -20.13
CA MET A 481 27.84 -9.85 -19.42
C MET A 481 27.38 -10.91 -18.41
N LYS A 482 26.09 -11.28 -18.39
CA LYS A 482 25.54 -12.31 -17.48
C LYS A 482 26.29 -13.65 -17.51
N GLY A 483 26.96 -13.99 -18.62
CA GLY A 483 27.80 -15.19 -18.72
C GLY A 483 29.02 -15.19 -17.81
N LEU A 484 29.47 -14.03 -17.31
CA LEU A 484 30.55 -13.92 -16.34
C LEU A 484 30.11 -14.30 -14.92
N ARG A 485 28.80 -14.29 -14.63
CA ARG A 485 28.26 -14.56 -13.29
C ARG A 485 28.80 -15.85 -12.71
N GLY A 486 29.39 -15.77 -11.53
CA GLY A 486 29.90 -16.94 -10.81
C GLY A 486 31.17 -17.57 -11.40
N THR A 487 31.72 -17.01 -12.48
CA THR A 487 33.03 -17.41 -13.02
C THR A 487 34.17 -16.71 -12.29
N VAL A 488 35.41 -17.15 -12.51
CA VAL A 488 36.61 -16.45 -11.99
C VAL A 488 36.78 -15.04 -12.56
N LEU A 489 36.14 -14.74 -13.69
CA LEU A 489 36.17 -13.43 -14.34
C LEU A 489 35.03 -12.51 -13.87
N ASP A 490 34.24 -12.92 -12.87
CA ASP A 490 33.15 -12.12 -12.32
C ASP A 490 33.69 -10.98 -11.43
N PRO A 491 33.64 -9.69 -11.88
CA PRO A 491 34.12 -8.57 -11.08
C PRO A 491 33.32 -8.35 -9.78
N PHE A 492 32.12 -8.93 -9.66
CA PHE A 492 31.29 -8.83 -8.45
C PHE A 492 31.33 -10.11 -7.62
N GLY A 493 31.79 -11.23 -8.21
CA GLY A 493 31.71 -12.55 -7.61
C GLY A 493 32.48 -12.69 -6.29
N TRP A 494 33.51 -11.88 -6.05
CA TRP A 494 34.28 -11.91 -4.81
C TRP A 494 33.59 -11.23 -3.62
N LEU A 495 32.55 -10.41 -3.85
CA LEU A 495 31.83 -9.69 -2.80
C LEU A 495 31.22 -10.67 -1.77
N PRO A 496 31.23 -10.34 -0.46
CA PRO A 496 30.67 -11.21 0.58
C PRO A 496 29.21 -11.61 0.30
N GLU A 497 28.37 -10.66 -0.12
CA GLU A 497 26.97 -10.91 -0.49
C GLU A 497 26.84 -12.01 -1.56
N ARG A 498 27.65 -11.94 -2.63
CA ARG A 498 27.62 -12.93 -3.72
C ARG A 498 28.08 -14.31 -3.30
N ARG A 499 29.01 -14.40 -2.34
CA ARG A 499 29.42 -15.68 -1.74
C ARG A 499 28.29 -16.29 -0.92
N VAL A 500 27.59 -15.48 -0.13
CA VAL A 500 26.44 -15.92 0.66
C VAL A 500 25.31 -16.42 -0.23
N GLU A 501 24.94 -15.71 -1.31
CA GLU A 501 23.89 -16.17 -2.24
C GLU A 501 24.20 -17.56 -2.83
N ARG A 502 25.44 -17.76 -3.30
CA ARG A 502 25.85 -19.06 -3.86
C ARG A 502 25.87 -20.16 -2.80
N ALA A 503 26.29 -19.83 -1.58
CA ALA A 503 26.24 -20.76 -0.46
C ALA A 503 24.81 -21.15 -0.10
N LEU A 504 23.86 -20.21 -0.12
CA LEU A 504 22.44 -20.48 0.15
C LEU A 504 21.83 -21.43 -0.89
N ILE A 505 22.19 -21.29 -2.18
CA ILE A 505 21.76 -22.23 -3.23
C ILE A 505 22.24 -23.66 -2.91
N ALA A 506 23.54 -23.81 -2.64
CA ALA A 506 24.12 -25.13 -2.34
C ALA A 506 23.54 -25.72 -1.03
N GLN A 507 23.32 -24.88 -0.02
CA GLN A 507 22.69 -25.28 1.24
C GLN A 507 21.26 -25.78 1.01
N TYR A 508 20.45 -25.06 0.22
CA TYR A 508 19.08 -25.46 -0.08
C TYR A 508 19.01 -26.79 -0.85
N GLU A 509 19.91 -27.01 -1.81
CA GLU A 509 19.98 -28.28 -2.54
C GLU A 509 20.34 -29.45 -1.63
N ALA A 510 21.28 -29.25 -0.71
CA ALA A 510 21.63 -30.24 0.31
C ALA A 510 20.46 -30.52 1.25
N ASP A 511 19.77 -29.48 1.71
CA ASP A 511 18.59 -29.61 2.56
C ASP A 511 17.49 -30.40 1.88
N MET A 512 17.13 -30.04 0.64
CA MET A 512 16.09 -30.75 -0.11
C MET A 512 16.48 -32.20 -0.41
N ALA A 513 17.76 -32.47 -0.69
CA ALA A 513 18.24 -33.84 -0.84
C ALA A 513 18.10 -34.68 0.45
N GLU A 514 18.28 -34.06 1.62
CA GLU A 514 18.11 -34.70 2.93
C GLU A 514 16.63 -34.92 3.28
N VAL A 515 15.77 -33.90 3.11
CA VAL A 515 14.42 -33.90 3.69
C VAL A 515 13.34 -34.44 2.77
N LEU A 516 13.48 -34.37 1.44
CA LEU A 516 12.47 -34.89 0.51
C LEU A 516 12.19 -36.41 0.68
N PRO A 517 13.20 -37.27 0.97
CA PRO A 517 12.96 -38.67 1.31
C PRO A 517 12.24 -38.89 2.65
N LEU A 518 12.23 -37.90 3.54
CA LEU A 518 11.63 -37.97 4.89
C LEU A 518 10.19 -37.43 4.93
N VAL A 519 9.60 -37.12 3.76
CA VAL A 519 8.24 -36.57 3.66
C VAL A 519 7.22 -37.63 4.03
N ALA A 520 6.49 -37.37 5.11
CA ALA A 520 5.37 -38.14 5.60
C ALA A 520 4.33 -37.15 6.19
N PRO A 521 3.07 -37.57 6.43
CA PRO A 521 2.06 -36.68 7.01
C PRO A 521 2.50 -35.85 8.24
N PRO A 522 3.26 -36.39 9.23
CA PRO A 522 3.70 -35.58 10.38
C PRO A 522 4.86 -34.60 10.06
N THR A 523 5.63 -34.83 9.00
CA THR A 523 6.78 -33.99 8.62
C THR A 523 6.47 -33.03 7.48
N GLU A 524 5.42 -33.28 6.69
CA GLU A 524 5.10 -32.53 5.47
C GLU A 524 5.03 -31.02 5.71
N GLY A 525 4.37 -30.58 6.78
CA GLY A 525 4.26 -29.16 7.11
C GLY A 525 5.61 -28.50 7.39
N ALA A 526 6.51 -29.19 8.10
CA ALA A 526 7.84 -28.70 8.39
C ALA A 526 8.74 -28.69 7.14
N VAL A 527 8.63 -29.72 6.29
CA VAL A 527 9.35 -29.77 4.99
C VAL A 527 8.87 -28.66 4.06
N ARG A 528 7.56 -28.41 3.99
CA ARG A 528 6.98 -27.29 3.23
C ARG A 528 7.52 -25.95 3.72
N ALA A 529 7.50 -25.73 5.04
CA ALA A 529 8.02 -24.51 5.64
C ALA A 529 9.52 -24.32 5.36
N LEU A 530 10.31 -25.40 5.37
CA LEU A 530 11.73 -25.36 5.01
C LEU A 530 11.93 -25.05 3.53
N ALA A 531 11.14 -25.66 2.65
CA ALA A 531 11.17 -25.41 1.21
C ALA A 531 10.81 -23.95 0.86
N GLU A 532 9.89 -23.33 1.60
CA GLU A 532 9.46 -21.93 1.42
C GLU A 532 10.31 -20.91 2.18
N LEU A 533 11.18 -21.35 3.11
CA LEU A 533 12.02 -20.48 3.92
C LEU A 533 12.82 -19.42 3.12
N PRO A 534 13.35 -19.71 1.91
CA PRO A 534 14.01 -18.69 1.12
C PRO A 534 13.17 -17.45 0.83
N LEU A 535 11.84 -17.59 0.76
CA LEU A 535 10.92 -16.48 0.53
C LEU A 535 10.95 -15.44 1.66
N ALA A 536 11.49 -15.77 2.84
CA ALA A 536 11.70 -14.83 3.93
C ALA A 536 12.99 -13.99 3.75
N ILE A 537 13.94 -14.47 2.94
CA ILE A 537 15.23 -13.81 2.66
C ILE A 537 15.05 -12.77 1.57
N ARG A 538 14.51 -11.60 1.95
CA ARG A 538 14.20 -10.49 1.05
C ARG A 538 14.99 -9.25 1.39
N GLY A 539 15.33 -8.45 0.38
CA GLY A 539 15.98 -7.15 0.53
C GLY A 539 17.36 -7.13 -0.10
N PHE A 540 18.13 -6.11 0.25
CA PHE A 540 19.46 -5.84 -0.31
C PHE A 540 20.42 -5.44 0.80
N GLY A 541 21.72 -5.74 0.63
CA GLY A 541 22.79 -5.41 1.58
C GLY A 541 22.39 -5.71 3.04
N PRO A 542 22.49 -4.73 3.96
CA PRO A 542 22.21 -4.97 5.38
C PRO A 542 20.80 -5.49 5.69
N VAL A 543 19.81 -5.19 4.85
CA VAL A 543 18.44 -5.72 5.02
C VAL A 543 18.42 -7.22 4.76
N LYS A 544 19.14 -7.67 3.73
CA LYS A 544 19.20 -9.08 3.35
C LYS A 544 20.05 -9.86 4.35
N ASP A 545 21.18 -9.30 4.79
CA ASP A 545 22.06 -9.94 5.78
C ASP A 545 21.29 -10.31 7.06
N ALA A 546 20.53 -9.35 7.62
CA ALA A 546 19.69 -9.60 8.78
C ALA A 546 18.59 -10.66 8.51
N ALA A 547 18.04 -10.70 7.29
CA ALA A 547 17.05 -11.70 6.90
C ALA A 547 17.67 -13.11 6.77
N VAL A 548 18.90 -13.22 6.25
CA VAL A 548 19.67 -14.46 6.18
C VAL A 548 19.94 -15.01 7.59
N GLU A 549 20.40 -14.17 8.52
CA GLU A 549 20.65 -14.58 9.91
C GLU A 549 19.39 -15.13 10.59
N LYS A 550 18.25 -14.45 10.40
CA LYS A 550 16.96 -14.92 10.93
C LYS A 550 16.53 -16.25 10.30
N ALA A 551 16.66 -16.37 8.97
CA ALA A 551 16.32 -17.59 8.26
C ALA A 551 17.23 -18.76 8.68
N ALA A 552 18.52 -18.53 8.96
CA ALA A 552 19.44 -19.57 9.41
C ALA A 552 18.99 -20.19 10.75
N ARG A 553 18.45 -19.40 11.68
CA ARG A 553 17.89 -19.90 12.95
C ARG A 553 16.65 -20.76 12.71
N GLN A 554 15.70 -20.25 11.91
CA GLN A 554 14.48 -20.98 11.56
C GLN A 554 14.78 -22.28 10.81
N ARG A 555 15.78 -22.28 9.93
CA ARG A 555 16.26 -23.48 9.25
C ARG A 555 16.69 -24.56 10.24
N ALA A 556 17.49 -24.19 11.25
CA ALA A 556 17.98 -25.14 12.25
C ALA A 556 16.81 -25.76 13.04
N GLU A 557 15.82 -24.96 13.42
CA GLU A 557 14.60 -25.42 14.09
C GLU A 557 13.79 -26.39 13.22
N LEU A 558 13.56 -26.04 11.95
CA LEU A 558 12.82 -26.87 11.00
C LEU A 558 13.53 -28.21 10.72
N LEU A 559 14.85 -28.19 10.50
CA LEU A 559 15.63 -29.40 10.30
C LEU A 559 15.59 -30.30 11.55
N ALA A 560 15.69 -29.73 12.74
CA ALA A 560 15.58 -30.49 13.99
C ALA A 560 14.19 -31.15 14.11
N ALA A 561 13.11 -30.42 13.82
CA ALA A 561 11.75 -30.94 13.85
C ALA A 561 11.53 -32.06 12.82
N ILE A 562 12.04 -31.91 11.59
CA ILE A 562 11.94 -32.95 10.55
C ILE A 562 12.69 -34.21 10.96
N ARG A 563 13.93 -34.07 11.47
CA ARG A 563 14.75 -35.20 11.93
C ARG A 563 14.16 -35.92 13.14
N ALA A 564 13.38 -35.22 13.96
CA ALA A 564 12.65 -35.80 15.08
C ALA A 564 11.35 -36.54 14.67
N GLY A 565 11.00 -36.58 13.38
CA GLY A 565 9.80 -37.25 12.87
C GLY A 565 8.56 -36.34 12.77
N GLY A 566 8.75 -35.02 12.87
CA GLY A 566 7.69 -34.01 12.79
C GLY A 566 7.58 -33.18 14.07
N THR A 567 6.85 -32.07 14.01
CA THR A 567 6.46 -31.36 15.23
C THR A 567 5.49 -32.28 15.98
N PRO A 568 5.65 -32.53 17.30
CA PRO A 568 4.62 -33.22 18.05
C PRO A 568 3.29 -32.51 17.78
N GLN A 569 2.28 -33.23 17.30
CA GLN A 569 0.92 -32.71 17.25
C GLN A 569 0.59 -32.29 18.68
N ALA A 570 0.71 -31.00 19.00
CA ALA A 570 0.09 -30.45 20.17
C ALA A 570 -1.39 -30.78 20.00
N GLN A 571 -1.88 -31.62 20.90
CA GLN A 571 -3.29 -31.96 21.04
C GLN A 571 -4.08 -30.66 20.89
N ALA A 572 -4.91 -30.61 19.85
CA ALA A 572 -6.00 -29.65 19.79
C ALA A 572 -6.88 -29.93 21.02
N ALA A 573 -6.66 -29.15 22.07
CA ALA A 573 -7.52 -29.07 23.23
C ALA A 573 -8.20 -27.70 23.18
N GLU A 574 -9.53 -27.76 23.02
CA GLU A 574 -10.59 -26.74 23.22
C GLU A 574 -10.56 -25.42 22.43
#